data_AF-A0A2E4NRT2-F1
#
_entry.id   AF-A0A2E4NRT2-F1
#
_cell.length_a   1.000
_cell.length_b   1.000
_cell.length_c   1.000
_cell.angle_alpha   90.00
_cell.angle_beta   90.00
_cell.angle_gamma   90.00
#
_symmetry.space_group_name_H-M   'P 1'
#
loop_
_entity.id
_entity.type
_entity.pdbx_description
1 polymer ?
#
loop_
_entity_poly.entity_id
_entity_poly.type
_entity_poly.pdbx_seq_one_letter_code
_entity_poly.pdbx_strand_id
1 'polypeptide(L)' 'MTDKKLIKFGDVFNEVRITSKDPLQEGLKYYIGLEHLDTESLKIRRFGKLGGKSPNFQKVFRKGQILLGKR' A
#
# COMPACT_ATOMS: atom_id res chain seq x y z
N MET A 1 30.82 17.11 5.94
CA MET A 1 29.74 16.52 6.77
C MET A 1 28.44 17.09 6.24
N THR A 2 27.45 16.26 5.90
CA THR A 2 26.17 16.76 5.40
C THR A 2 25.39 17.42 6.54
N ASP A 3 25.04 18.69 6.38
CA ASP A 3 24.11 19.39 7.26
C ASP A 3 22.78 18.64 7.30
N LYS A 4 22.49 17.98 8.42
CA LYS A 4 21.22 17.25 8.61
C LYS A 4 20.21 18.20 9.24
N LYS A 5 19.10 18.42 8.53
CA LYS A 5 17.95 19.17 9.04
C LYS A 5 16.97 18.23 9.72
N LEU A 6 16.56 18.55 10.95
CA LEU A 6 15.46 17.84 11.61
C LEU A 6 14.13 18.30 11.01
N ILE A 7 13.33 17.37 10.52
CA ILE A 7 12.02 17.61 9.88
C ILE A 7 11.01 16.60 10.40
N LYS A 8 9.71 16.97 10.39
CA LYS A 8 8.65 16.06 10.79
C LYS A 8 8.34 15.11 9.64
N PHE A 9 7.85 13.91 9.97
CA PHE A 9 7.46 12.92 8.96
C PHE A 9 6.42 13.48 7.96
N GLY A 10 5.43 14.22 8.46
CA GLY A 10 4.40 14.85 7.62
C GLY A 10 4.91 15.97 6.71
N ASP A 11 6.14 16.47 6.92
CA ASP A 11 6.74 17.48 6.05
C ASP A 11 7.29 16.85 4.75
N VAL A 12 7.48 15.52 4.73
CA VAL A 12 8.06 14.76 3.61
C VAL A 12 7.06 13.79 2.99
N PHE A 13 6.11 13.30 3.79
CA PHE A 13 5.16 12.29 3.39
C PHE A 13 3.73 12.84 3.39
N ASN A 14 2.99 12.52 2.33
CA ASN A 14 1.56 12.76 2.23
C ASN A 14 0.79 11.43 2.31
N GLU A 15 -0.31 11.41 3.07
CA GLU A 15 -1.19 10.24 3.06
C GLU A 15 -1.93 10.15 1.72
N VAL A 16 -1.80 9.01 1.04
CA VAL A 16 -2.56 8.73 -0.18
C VAL A 16 -3.88 8.08 0.19
N ARG A 17 -4.98 8.80 -0.07
CA ARG A 17 -6.36 8.37 0.24
C ARG A 17 -7.15 8.04 -1.03
N ILE A 18 -6.60 7.17 -1.87
CA ILE A 18 -7.32 6.68 -3.04
C ILE A 18 -8.03 5.39 -2.66
N THR A 19 -9.34 5.34 -2.91
CA THR A 19 -10.16 4.14 -2.75
C THR A 19 -10.89 3.80 -4.03
N SER A 20 -11.14 2.52 -4.23
CA SER A 20 -11.83 1.97 -5.39
C SER A 20 -13.19 1.42 -4.99
N LYS A 21 -14.26 1.83 -5.67
CA LYS A 21 -15.61 1.31 -5.37
C LYS A 21 -15.85 -0.03 -6.07
N ASP A 22 -15.28 -0.19 -7.26
CA ASP A 22 -15.31 -1.43 -8.02
C ASP A 22 -13.93 -1.70 -8.64
N PRO A 23 -13.03 -2.35 -7.88
CA PRO A 23 -11.66 -2.61 -8.32
C PRO A 23 -11.58 -3.38 -9.64
N LEU A 24 -12.53 -4.29 -9.88
CA LEU A 24 -12.54 -5.12 -11.08
C LEU A 24 -12.88 -4.29 -12.31
N GLN A 25 -13.92 -3.44 -12.22
CA GLN A 25 -14.28 -2.52 -13.31
C GLN A 25 -13.21 -1.45 -13.56
N GLU A 26 -12.49 -1.04 -12.50
CA GLU A 26 -11.36 -0.10 -12.60
C GLU A 26 -10.08 -0.78 -13.15
N GLY A 27 -10.13 -2.06 -13.53
CA GLY A 27 -9.04 -2.80 -14.18
C GLY A 27 -7.97 -3.32 -13.22
N LEU A 28 -8.22 -3.28 -11.91
CA LEU A 28 -7.31 -3.83 -10.90
C LEU A 28 -7.45 -5.36 -10.86
N LYS A 29 -6.32 -6.06 -10.76
CA LYS A 29 -6.25 -7.53 -10.84
C LYS A 29 -5.78 -8.19 -9.56
N TYR A 30 -5.11 -7.44 -8.68
CA TYR A 30 -4.42 -7.97 -7.51
C TYR A 30 -4.69 -7.15 -6.26
N TYR A 31 -4.57 -7.78 -5.10
CA TYR A 31 -4.65 -7.13 -3.80
C TYR A 31 -3.52 -7.60 -2.86
N ILE A 32 -3.22 -6.76 -1.87
CA ILE A 32 -2.23 -7.04 -0.82
C ILE A 32 -2.93 -7.01 0.53
N GLY A 33 -3.16 -8.18 1.13
CA GLY A 33 -3.54 -8.31 2.53
C GLY A 33 -2.32 -8.39 3.45
N LEU A 34 -2.54 -8.32 4.76
CA LEU A 34 -1.47 -8.45 5.75
C LEU A 34 -0.77 -9.81 5.66
N GLU A 35 -1.51 -10.86 5.30
CA GLU A 35 -1.03 -12.21 5.09
C GLU A 35 0.00 -12.34 3.95
N HIS A 36 0.09 -11.34 3.07
CA HIS A 36 1.04 -11.28 1.95
C HIS A 36 2.33 -10.54 2.27
N LEU A 37 2.43 -9.90 3.44
CA LEU A 37 3.62 -9.18 3.86
C LEU A 37 4.57 -10.13 4.59
N ASP A 38 5.86 -10.00 4.30
CA ASP A 38 6.91 -10.80 4.92
C ASP A 38 7.65 -9.93 5.95
N THR A 39 7.82 -10.47 7.16
CA THR A 39 8.63 -9.82 8.21
C THR A 39 10.02 -9.53 7.69
N GLU A 40 10.58 -8.36 8.08
CA GLU A 40 11.91 -7.91 7.67
C GLU A 40 12.10 -7.71 6.15
N SER A 41 11.02 -7.73 5.36
CA SER A 41 11.08 -7.45 3.92
C SER A 41 10.48 -6.09 3.59
N LEU A 42 11.27 -5.25 2.91
CA LEU A 42 10.78 -4.01 2.29
C LEU A 42 10.12 -4.24 0.92
N LYS A 43 10.16 -5.48 0.40
CA LYS A 43 9.60 -5.83 -0.91
C LYS A 43 8.37 -6.70 -0.75
N ILE A 44 7.31 -6.34 -1.47
CA ILE A 44 6.11 -7.16 -1.60
C ILE A 44 6.40 -8.24 -2.65
N ARG A 45 6.30 -9.51 -2.23
CA ARG A 45 6.57 -10.68 -3.10
C ARG A 45 5.34 -11.54 -3.33
N ARG A 46 4.35 -11.45 -2.45
CA ARG A 46 3.11 -12.22 -2.48
C ARG A 46 1.93 -11.28 -2.71
N PHE A 47 0.90 -11.78 -3.39
CA PHE A 47 -0.32 -11.03 -3.69
C PHE A 47 -1.46 -12.00 -4.00
N GLY A 48 -2.68 -11.56 -3.73
CA GLY A 48 -3.89 -12.29 -4.10
C GLY A 48 -4.47 -11.76 -5.40
N LYS A 49 -5.23 -12.60 -6.12
CA LYS A 49 -6.00 -12.17 -7.30
C LYS A 49 -7.38 -11.67 -6.87
N LEU A 50 -7.83 -10.58 -7.48
CA LEU A 50 -9.22 -10.11 -7.35
C LEU A 50 -10.16 -11.04 -8.16
N GLY A 51 -11.41 -11.15 -7.73
CA GLY A 51 -12.44 -11.98 -8.38
C GLY A 51 -12.81 -13.28 -7.64
N GLY A 52 -12.13 -13.61 -6.55
CA GLY A 52 -12.57 -14.61 -5.59
C GLY A 52 -13.25 -13.95 -4.37
N LYS A 53 -12.61 -14.07 -3.21
CA LYS A 53 -13.00 -13.32 -2.00
C LYS A 53 -12.47 -11.90 -2.09
N SER A 54 -13.35 -10.91 -2.17
CA SER A 54 -12.95 -9.50 -2.14
C SER A 54 -12.38 -9.12 -0.78
N PRO A 55 -11.25 -8.39 -0.72
CA PRO A 55 -10.76 -7.83 0.53
C PRO A 55 -11.74 -6.77 1.06
N ASN A 56 -11.87 -6.68 2.39
CA ASN A 56 -12.70 -5.64 3.04
C ASN A 56 -12.15 -4.22 2.83
N PHE A 57 -10.88 -4.08 2.44
CA PHE A 57 -10.24 -2.80 2.20
C PHE A 57 -10.22 -2.47 0.71
N GLN A 58 -10.53 -1.21 0.41
CA GLN A 58 -10.64 -0.69 -0.95
C GLN A 58 -9.54 0.34 -1.29
N LYS A 59 -8.50 0.48 -0.46
CA LYS A 59 -7.40 1.42 -0.74
C LYS A 59 -6.59 0.96 -1.94
N VAL A 60 -6.38 1.87 -2.89
CA VAL A 60 -5.55 1.66 -4.08
C VAL A 60 -4.16 2.21 -3.81
N PHE A 61 -3.15 1.46 -4.24
CA PHE A 61 -1.76 1.88 -4.16
C PHE A 61 -1.06 1.74 -5.51
N ARG A 62 0.08 2.41 -5.65
CA ARG A 62 0.90 2.43 -6.87
C ARG A 62 2.37 2.23 -6.52
N LYS A 63 3.15 1.77 -7.50
CA LYS A 63 4.61 1.65 -7.37
C LYS A 63 5.21 2.99 -6.93
N GLY A 64 6.14 2.94 -5.97
CA GLY A 64 6.78 4.13 -5.39
C GLY A 64 6.11 4.63 -4.10
N GLN A 65 4.93 4.11 -3.76
CA GLN A 65 4.30 4.39 -2.47
C GLN A 65 4.77 3.41 -1.40
N ILE A 66 4.75 3.88 -0.15
CA ILE A 66 5.02 3.06 1.04
C ILE A 66 3.68 2.66 1.65
N LEU A 67 3.51 1.34 1.87
CA LEU A 67 2.36 0.81 2.59
C LEU A 67 2.70 0.70 4.07
N LEU A 68 1.99 1.45 4.91
CA LEU A 68 2.11 1.35 6.36
C LEU A 68 0.96 0.48 6.89
N GLY A 69 1.28 -0.74 7.29
CA GLY A 69 0.32 -1.61 7.98
C GLY A 69 -0.03 -1.00 9.34
N LYS A 70 -1.29 -0.64 9.54
CA LYS A 70 -1.82 -0.21 10.84
C LYS A 70 -2.59 -1.38 11.44
N ARG A 71 -2.23 -1.80 12.65
CA ARG A 71 -3.07 -2.68 13.48
C ARG A 71 -4.18 -1.89 14.16
#